data_AF-A0ABD3QVK4-F1
#
_entry.id   AF-A0ABD3QVK4-F1
#
_cell.length_a   1.000
_cell.length_b   1.000
_cell.length_c   1.000
_cell.angle_alpha   90.00
_cell.angle_beta   90.00
_cell.angle_gamma   90.00
#
_symmetry.space_group_name_H-M   'P 1'
#
loop_
_entity.id
_entity.type
_entity.pdbx_description
1 polymer ?
#
loop_
_entity_poly.entity_id
_entity_poly.type
_entity_poly.pdbx_seq_one_letter_code
_entity_poly.pdbx_strand_id
1 'polypeptide(L)'
;MKVTLFHLTNVSFLLTVAFGWNLSQSPNGKVTGPPSLFAVNSLVRSPSTTEPGYDHDTFRTGDRLSNMIPLSNPPLLLLQSSSPIISRQECNLLCQYFEQQEPNLNTSNHPVLDKNQIRQAEDILCNVRHVIDKLTNCPSHLDEMPVPRYIRYDAKLTSRDILQSPDFVNVLLPDGLHVDTNNGKLFRHITAILYLTDNGFADDGKTIVAGGGTSFPLAVPFGSHRDNTRNAAANNLLSRGIHHTKADGDQCVESDGRNLEKLSIDAYCRDLEHCLGLSMVSGDQIMSERGIRVMPSAGKLIYFHNVGDDGTPDPTSFHGGEELAVISDQSELDLNTALQHKSILVFFKEIPVEKIEDFQSFVTEVNKAREWTVKEYYSY
;
A
#
# COMPACT_ATOMS: atom_id res chain seq x y z
N MET A 1 -10.27 19.67 21.64
CA MET A 1 -10.05 18.50 20.78
C MET A 1 -9.45 17.40 21.65
N LYS A 2 -10.26 16.42 22.08
CA LYS A 2 -9.84 15.32 22.96
C LYS A 2 -10.05 14.03 22.17
N VAL A 3 -8.95 13.34 21.82
CA VAL A 3 -9.00 12.00 21.25
C VAL A 3 -9.24 11.03 22.41
N THR A 4 -10.37 10.35 22.40
CA THR A 4 -10.69 9.33 23.40
C THR A 4 -10.08 8.00 22.95
N LEU A 5 -8.97 7.62 23.57
CA LEU A 5 -8.30 6.34 23.38
C LEU A 5 -9.10 5.25 24.11
N PHE A 6 -9.65 4.28 23.39
CA PHE A 6 -10.25 3.09 24.00
C PHE A 6 -9.13 2.23 24.61
N HIS A 7 -9.13 2.10 25.94
CA HIS A 7 -8.29 1.13 26.65
C HIS A 7 -8.87 -0.27 26.47
N LEU A 8 -8.28 -1.05 25.56
CA LEU A 8 -8.31 -2.51 25.66
C LEU A 8 -7.25 -2.93 26.68
N THR A 9 -7.69 -3.72 27.67
CA THR A 9 -6.84 -4.26 28.74
C THR A 9 -5.78 -5.20 28.15
N ASN A 10 -4.53 -4.72 28.15
CA ASN A 10 -3.33 -5.44 27.74
C ASN A 10 -3.05 -6.62 28.69
N VAL A 11 -2.95 -7.83 28.15
CA VAL A 11 -2.02 -8.85 28.68
C VAL A 11 -0.69 -8.60 27.99
N SER A 12 0.18 -7.82 28.63
CA SER A 12 1.52 -7.51 28.13
C SER A 12 2.44 -8.72 28.32
N PHE A 13 2.64 -9.53 27.29
CA PHE A 13 3.89 -10.29 27.16
C PHE A 13 4.96 -9.32 26.61
N LEU A 14 5.80 -8.81 27.50
CA LEU A 14 7.01 -8.06 27.15
C LEU A 14 8.10 -9.06 26.76
N LEU A 15 8.16 -9.41 25.47
CA LEU A 15 9.33 -10.05 24.89
C LEU A 15 10.35 -8.94 24.55
N THR A 16 11.08 -8.45 25.56
CA THR A 16 12.22 -7.57 25.33
C THR A 16 13.39 -8.41 24.86
N VAL A 17 13.53 -8.61 23.56
CA VAL A 17 14.72 -9.25 22.99
C VAL A 17 15.74 -8.15 22.67
N ALA A 18 16.71 -7.98 23.57
CA ALA A 18 17.84 -7.09 23.34
C ALA A 18 18.86 -7.80 22.42
N PHE A 19 18.83 -7.49 21.12
CA PHE A 19 19.87 -7.92 20.19
C PHE A 19 20.92 -6.82 20.03
N GLY A 20 22.13 -7.06 20.56
CA GLY A 20 23.32 -6.27 20.25
C GLY A 20 23.97 -6.79 18.97
N TRP A 21 23.86 -6.03 17.88
CA TRP A 21 24.59 -6.30 16.65
C TRP A 21 25.86 -5.45 16.56
N ASN A 22 27.00 -6.12 16.43
CA ASN A 22 28.28 -5.55 15.99
C ASN A 22 28.57 -6.08 14.59
N LEU A 23 28.71 -5.21 13.60
CA LEU A 23 29.15 -5.58 12.24
C LEU A 23 30.21 -4.60 11.74
N SER A 24 31.41 -5.15 11.52
CA SER A 24 32.56 -4.47 10.92
C SER A 24 32.44 -4.42 9.40
N GLN A 25 32.76 -3.28 8.79
CA GLN A 25 32.82 -3.09 7.34
C GLN A 25 34.20 -3.49 6.75
N SER A 26 34.21 -3.90 5.47
CA SER A 26 35.38 -3.85 4.58
C SER A 26 34.95 -3.57 3.13
N PRO A 27 35.75 -2.87 2.30
CA PRO A 27 35.27 -2.26 1.05
C PRO A 27 35.83 -2.87 -0.25
N ASN A 28 35.14 -2.50 -1.34
CA ASN A 28 35.56 -2.35 -2.75
C ASN A 28 35.31 -3.49 -3.76
N GLY A 29 34.61 -3.09 -4.84
CA GLY A 29 34.65 -3.70 -6.17
C GLY A 29 33.75 -2.95 -7.17
N LYS A 30 34.35 -2.25 -8.14
CA LYS A 30 33.64 -1.65 -9.30
C LYS A 30 33.48 -2.70 -10.39
N VAL A 31 32.30 -2.77 -11.02
CA VAL A 31 32.06 -3.49 -12.28
C VAL A 31 31.20 -2.61 -13.19
N THR A 32 31.62 -2.44 -14.44
CA THR A 32 30.89 -1.79 -15.53
C THR A 32 30.14 -2.84 -16.35
N GLY A 33 28.84 -2.64 -16.60
CA GLY A 33 27.99 -3.48 -17.44
C GLY A 33 27.26 -2.71 -18.55
N PRO A 34 26.79 -3.39 -19.62
CA PRO A 34 26.29 -2.81 -20.89
C PRO A 34 24.79 -2.44 -20.84
N PRO A 35 24.21 -1.81 -21.89
CA PRO A 35 22.92 -1.10 -21.77
C PRO A 35 21.70 -2.04 -21.67
N SER A 36 20.78 -1.64 -20.79
CA SER A 36 19.51 -2.30 -20.46
C SER A 36 18.44 -2.08 -21.54
N LEU A 37 17.65 -3.11 -21.81
CA LEU A 37 16.42 -3.07 -22.61
C LEU A 37 15.26 -2.60 -21.71
N PHE A 38 14.54 -1.57 -22.14
CA PHE A 38 13.42 -0.97 -21.43
C PHE A 38 12.30 -1.98 -21.11
N ALA A 39 12.05 -2.21 -19.83
CA ALA A 39 10.79 -2.76 -19.34
C ALA A 39 9.75 -1.63 -19.28
N VAL A 40 8.67 -1.77 -20.06
CA VAL A 40 7.55 -0.82 -20.08
C VAL A 40 6.75 -1.02 -18.79
N ASN A 41 6.75 -0.03 -17.90
CA ASN A 41 5.80 0.04 -16.79
C ASN A 41 4.39 0.03 -17.36
N SER A 42 3.62 -0.99 -17.02
CA SER A 42 2.24 -1.16 -17.46
C SER A 42 1.32 -0.14 -16.77
N LEU A 43 1.34 1.10 -17.26
CA LEU A 43 0.17 1.97 -17.19
C LEU A 43 -0.90 1.35 -18.09
N VAL A 44 -1.68 0.41 -17.54
CA VAL A 44 -2.92 -0.03 -18.17
C VAL A 44 -3.87 1.16 -18.10
N ARG A 45 -3.85 1.96 -19.17
CA ARG A 45 -4.89 2.95 -19.42
C ARG A 45 -6.19 2.16 -19.60
N SER A 46 -7.07 2.23 -18.62
CA SER A 46 -8.43 1.71 -18.78
C SER A 46 -9.04 2.42 -19.99
N PRO A 47 -9.45 1.69 -21.05
CA PRO A 47 -10.14 2.31 -22.17
C PRO A 47 -11.42 2.99 -21.66
N SER A 48 -11.74 4.17 -22.20
CA SER A 48 -12.98 4.87 -21.89
C SER A 48 -14.17 3.95 -22.20
N THR A 49 -14.88 3.55 -21.15
CA THR A 49 -16.01 2.62 -21.23
C THR A 49 -17.21 3.32 -21.83
N THR A 50 -17.42 3.14 -23.13
CA THR A 50 -18.77 2.84 -23.61
C THR A 50 -19.02 1.39 -23.20
N GLU A 51 -19.80 1.17 -22.14
CA GLU A 51 -20.00 -0.16 -21.55
C GLU A 51 -20.65 -1.12 -22.56
N PRO A 52 -19.97 -2.18 -23.01
CA PRO A 52 -20.69 -3.35 -23.52
C PRO A 52 -21.33 -4.02 -22.30
N GLY A 53 -22.62 -4.34 -22.38
CA GLY A 53 -23.39 -4.95 -21.29
C GLY A 53 -22.64 -6.13 -20.67
N TYR A 54 -22.17 -5.95 -19.45
CA TYR A 54 -21.61 -7.02 -18.64
C TYR A 54 -22.78 -7.93 -18.25
N ASP A 55 -22.84 -9.11 -18.87
CA ASP A 55 -23.69 -10.19 -18.42
C ASP A 55 -23.37 -10.45 -16.94
N HIS A 56 -24.40 -10.45 -16.10
CA HIS A 56 -24.37 -10.76 -14.67
C HIS A 56 -24.05 -12.24 -14.40
N ASP A 57 -23.23 -12.86 -15.24
CA ASP A 57 -22.93 -14.26 -15.20
C ASP A 57 -22.19 -14.55 -13.89
N THR A 58 -22.89 -15.29 -13.05
CA THR A 58 -22.51 -15.62 -11.68
C THR A 58 -21.05 -16.07 -11.63
N PHE A 59 -20.22 -15.36 -10.85
CA PHE A 59 -18.89 -15.82 -10.39
C PHE A 59 -19.06 -17.08 -9.52
N ARG A 60 -19.47 -18.18 -10.15
CA ARG A 60 -19.50 -19.52 -9.56
C ARG A 60 -18.06 -20.01 -9.56
N THR A 61 -17.36 -19.80 -8.44
CA THR A 61 -16.51 -20.75 -7.68
C THR A 61 -15.71 -21.84 -8.42
N GLY A 62 -15.45 -21.71 -9.72
CA GLY A 62 -14.41 -22.44 -10.40
C GLY A 62 -13.10 -21.98 -9.80
N ASP A 63 -12.38 -22.91 -9.17
CA ASP A 63 -11.21 -22.79 -8.29
C ASP A 63 -9.96 -22.10 -8.91
N ARG A 64 -10.14 -21.30 -9.97
CA ARG A 64 -9.13 -20.38 -10.46
C ARG A 64 -8.98 -19.28 -9.41
N LEU A 65 -8.05 -19.52 -8.47
CA LEU A 65 -7.41 -18.46 -7.70
C LEU A 65 -7.18 -17.27 -8.63
N SER A 66 -7.63 -16.09 -8.23
CA SER A 66 -7.35 -14.87 -8.99
C SER A 66 -5.85 -14.82 -9.26
N ASN A 67 -5.46 -14.80 -10.53
CA ASN A 67 -4.04 -14.80 -10.87
C ASN A 67 -3.42 -13.54 -10.28
N MET A 68 -2.45 -13.71 -9.38
CA MET A 68 -1.65 -12.62 -8.84
C MET A 68 -0.45 -12.38 -9.75
N ILE A 69 -0.10 -11.12 -9.94
CA ILE A 69 1.02 -10.69 -10.78
C ILE A 69 2.05 -10.04 -9.85
N PRO A 70 3.31 -10.52 -9.86
CA PRO A 70 4.42 -9.84 -9.21
C PRO A 70 4.57 -8.41 -9.71
N LEU A 71 4.60 -7.44 -8.79
CA LEU A 71 4.90 -6.05 -9.10
C LEU A 71 6.36 -5.72 -8.80
N SER A 72 6.94 -6.31 -7.75
CA SER A 72 8.33 -6.07 -7.34
C SER A 72 9.22 -7.30 -7.44
N ASN A 73 10.50 -7.08 -7.73
CA ASN A 73 11.54 -8.08 -7.50
C ASN A 73 11.81 -8.27 -6.00
N PRO A 74 12.15 -9.50 -5.54
CA PRO A 74 12.57 -9.74 -4.17
C PRO A 74 13.73 -8.81 -3.73
N PRO A 75 13.73 -8.35 -2.46
CA PRO A 75 13.20 -9.07 -1.30
C PRO A 75 11.74 -8.78 -0.96
N LEU A 76 11.20 -7.63 -1.40
CA LEU A 76 9.78 -7.34 -1.31
C LEU A 76 9.01 -8.29 -2.23
N LEU A 77 8.12 -9.07 -1.65
CA LEU A 77 7.14 -9.87 -2.36
C LEU A 77 5.85 -9.04 -2.43
N LEU A 78 5.70 -8.17 -3.43
CA LEU A 78 4.50 -7.36 -3.67
C LEU A 78 3.79 -7.88 -4.92
N LEU A 79 2.52 -8.23 -4.76
CA LEU A 79 1.70 -8.78 -5.82
C LEU A 79 0.38 -8.02 -5.94
N GLN A 80 -0.18 -8.02 -7.14
CA GLN A 80 -1.50 -7.46 -7.44
C GLN A 80 -2.38 -8.46 -8.17
N SER A 81 -3.68 -8.45 -7.87
CA SER A 81 -4.65 -9.25 -8.61
C SER A 81 -4.77 -8.76 -10.07
N SER A 82 -4.67 -9.70 -11.00
CA SER A 82 -4.83 -9.43 -12.45
C SER A 82 -6.20 -8.85 -12.77
N SER A 83 -7.25 -9.33 -12.09
CA SER A 83 -8.63 -8.85 -12.15
C SER A 83 -9.14 -8.42 -10.76
N PRO A 84 -10.25 -7.66 -10.67
CA PRO A 84 -10.97 -7.48 -9.42
C PRO A 84 -11.36 -8.84 -8.80
N ILE A 85 -11.23 -8.95 -7.48
CA ILE A 85 -11.65 -10.12 -6.69
C ILE A 85 -13.10 -10.01 -6.20
N ILE A 86 -13.65 -8.80 -6.22
CA ILE A 86 -15.07 -8.50 -6.01
C ILE A 86 -15.53 -7.46 -7.04
N SER A 87 -16.82 -7.39 -7.28
CA SER A 87 -17.45 -6.42 -8.18
C SER A 87 -17.52 -5.01 -7.60
N ARG A 88 -17.76 -4.03 -8.46
CA ARG A 88 -17.93 -2.62 -8.07
C ARG A 88 -19.16 -2.41 -7.17
N GLN A 89 -20.24 -3.14 -7.43
CA GLN A 89 -21.45 -3.12 -6.62
C GLN A 89 -21.14 -3.62 -5.21
N GLU A 90 -20.37 -4.69 -5.08
CA GLU A 90 -19.91 -5.21 -3.79
C GLU A 90 -18.98 -4.21 -3.09
N CYS A 91 -18.05 -3.57 -3.81
CA CYS A 91 -17.24 -2.49 -3.23
C CYS A 91 -18.08 -1.34 -2.68
N ASN A 92 -19.09 -0.87 -3.43
CA ASN A 92 -19.97 0.21 -2.99
C ASN A 92 -20.77 -0.18 -1.75
N LEU A 93 -21.27 -1.42 -1.69
CA LEU A 93 -21.96 -1.95 -0.53
C LEU A 93 -21.03 -2.01 0.70
N LEU A 94 -19.77 -2.42 0.52
CA LEU A 94 -18.78 -2.40 1.60
C LEU A 94 -18.47 -0.98 2.08
N CYS A 95 -18.31 0.01 1.18
CA CYS A 95 -18.15 1.41 1.57
C CYS A 95 -19.31 1.88 2.47
N GLN A 96 -20.55 1.66 2.03
CA GLN A 96 -21.75 2.03 2.80
C GLN A 96 -21.79 1.33 4.16
N TYR A 97 -21.43 0.05 4.19
CA TYR A 97 -21.40 -0.76 5.40
C TYR A 97 -20.44 -0.20 6.45
N PHE A 98 -19.22 0.16 6.06
CA PHE A 98 -18.25 0.74 6.99
C PHE A 98 -18.54 2.20 7.34
N GLU A 99 -19.03 3.00 6.39
CA GLU A 99 -19.39 4.40 6.64
C GLU A 99 -20.54 4.54 7.64
N GLN A 100 -21.51 3.61 7.63
CA GLN A 100 -22.58 3.58 8.62
C GLN A 100 -22.09 3.25 10.03
N GLN A 101 -20.94 2.56 10.17
CA GLN A 101 -20.36 2.20 11.46
C GLN A 101 -19.49 3.31 12.07
N GLU A 102 -19.06 4.28 11.27
CA GLU A 102 -18.19 5.38 11.69
C GLU A 102 -19.03 6.57 12.21
N PRO A 103 -19.13 6.80 13.52
CA PRO A 103 -20.02 7.81 14.11
C PRO A 103 -19.61 9.25 13.78
N ASN A 104 -18.39 9.47 13.26
CA ASN A 104 -17.84 10.80 13.00
C ASN A 104 -17.96 11.24 11.54
N LEU A 105 -18.34 10.34 10.62
CA LEU A 105 -18.61 10.74 9.25
C LEU A 105 -20.01 11.38 9.22
N ASN A 106 -20.11 12.62 8.73
CA ASN A 106 -21.38 13.31 8.52
C ASN A 106 -22.17 12.61 7.40
N THR A 107 -22.78 11.47 7.73
CA THR A 107 -23.46 10.57 6.80
C THR A 107 -24.92 10.92 6.59
N SER A 108 -25.33 12.18 6.82
CA SER A 108 -26.76 12.58 6.70
C SER A 108 -27.39 12.29 5.34
N ASN A 109 -26.56 12.02 4.31
CA ASN A 109 -26.99 11.71 2.96
C ASN A 109 -26.80 10.24 2.55
N HIS A 110 -26.23 9.37 3.39
CA HIS A 110 -26.06 7.96 3.03
C HIS A 110 -27.33 7.17 3.34
N PRO A 111 -27.79 6.31 2.42
CA PRO A 111 -28.92 5.43 2.69
C PRO A 111 -28.55 4.48 3.84
N VAL A 112 -29.41 4.40 4.85
CA VAL A 112 -29.27 3.41 5.93
C VAL A 112 -29.43 2.02 5.31
N LEU A 113 -28.43 1.16 5.50
CA LEU A 113 -28.49 -0.21 5.01
C LEU A 113 -29.58 -1.01 5.73
N ASP A 114 -30.34 -1.78 4.97
CA ASP A 114 -31.27 -2.74 5.57
C ASP A 114 -30.53 -4.01 6.07
N LYS A 115 -31.25 -4.87 6.79
CA LYS A 115 -30.68 -6.10 7.37
C LYS A 115 -30.13 -7.08 6.32
N ASN A 116 -30.70 -7.10 5.11
CA ASN A 116 -30.24 -7.98 4.04
C ASN A 116 -28.94 -7.46 3.44
N GLN A 117 -28.84 -6.15 3.23
CA GLN A 117 -27.62 -5.50 2.76
C GLN A 117 -26.46 -5.65 3.75
N ILE A 118 -26.74 -5.53 5.06
CA ILE A 118 -25.74 -5.79 6.12
C ILE A 118 -25.23 -7.23 6.02
N ARG A 119 -26.13 -8.22 5.95
CA ARG A 119 -25.76 -9.62 5.81
C ARG A 119 -24.96 -9.88 4.53
N GLN A 120 -25.36 -9.27 3.42
CA GLN A 120 -24.63 -9.38 2.15
C GLN A 120 -23.21 -8.80 2.26
N ALA A 121 -23.04 -7.65 2.93
CA ALA A 121 -21.71 -7.08 3.18
C ALA A 121 -20.83 -8.02 4.04
N GLU A 122 -21.40 -8.64 5.07
CA GLU A 122 -20.72 -9.65 5.91
C GLU A 122 -20.30 -10.88 5.10
N ASP A 123 -21.18 -11.38 4.23
CA ASP A 123 -20.89 -12.51 3.34
C ASP A 123 -19.75 -12.17 2.35
N ILE A 124 -19.76 -10.96 1.78
CA ILE A 124 -18.66 -10.46 0.91
C ILE A 124 -17.35 -10.41 1.70
N LEU A 125 -17.34 -9.87 2.92
CA LEU A 125 -16.15 -9.79 3.76
C LEU A 125 -15.59 -11.18 4.10
N CYS A 126 -16.46 -12.14 4.38
CA CYS A 126 -16.08 -13.53 4.60
C CYS A 126 -15.40 -14.13 3.36
N ASN A 127 -15.97 -13.90 2.17
CA ASN A 127 -15.39 -14.37 0.91
C ASN A 127 -14.04 -13.73 0.61
N VAL A 128 -13.89 -12.42 0.82
CA VAL A 128 -12.61 -11.70 0.65
C VAL A 128 -11.52 -12.29 1.54
N ARG A 129 -11.83 -12.57 2.82
CA ARG A 129 -10.87 -13.22 3.73
C ARG A 129 -10.44 -14.59 3.24
N HIS A 130 -11.39 -15.41 2.83
CA HIS A 130 -11.09 -16.74 2.28
C HIS A 130 -10.18 -16.67 1.05
N VAL A 131 -10.40 -15.67 0.18
CA VAL A 131 -9.51 -15.40 -0.96
C VAL A 131 -8.11 -15.02 -0.46
N ILE A 132 -7.98 -14.10 0.50
CA ILE A 132 -6.69 -13.69 1.06
C ILE A 132 -5.97 -14.89 1.71
N ASP A 133 -6.66 -15.71 2.49
CA ASP A 133 -6.09 -16.90 3.15
C ASP A 133 -5.49 -17.87 2.13
N LYS A 134 -6.23 -18.14 1.04
CA LYS A 134 -5.74 -18.97 -0.07
C LYS A 134 -4.56 -18.30 -0.79
N LEU A 135 -4.65 -17.01 -1.09
CA LEU A 135 -3.64 -16.25 -1.83
C LEU A 135 -2.35 -16.00 -1.05
N THR A 136 -2.36 -16.16 0.27
CA THR A 136 -1.19 -15.98 1.15
C THR A 136 -0.70 -17.29 1.77
N ASN A 137 -1.45 -18.38 1.58
CA ASN A 137 -1.26 -19.66 2.28
C ASN A 137 -1.13 -19.49 3.81
N CYS A 138 -1.91 -18.54 4.34
CA CYS A 138 -1.95 -18.20 5.75
C CYS A 138 -3.42 -18.15 6.19
N PRO A 139 -3.96 -19.24 6.76
CA PRO A 139 -5.36 -19.24 7.22
C PRO A 139 -5.61 -18.22 8.33
N SER A 140 -6.78 -17.57 8.33
CA SER A 140 -7.18 -16.70 9.45
C SER A 140 -7.35 -17.50 10.74
N HIS A 141 -6.95 -16.89 11.85
CA HIS A 141 -7.09 -17.42 13.20
C HIS A 141 -7.74 -16.39 14.14
N LEU A 142 -8.09 -16.82 15.36
CA LEU A 142 -8.89 -16.03 16.29
C LEU A 142 -8.20 -14.79 16.84
N ASP A 143 -6.86 -14.74 16.82
CA ASP A 143 -6.09 -13.60 17.33
C ASP A 143 -5.91 -12.49 16.28
N GLU A 144 -6.21 -12.76 15.01
CA GLU A 144 -6.22 -11.73 13.98
C GLU A 144 -7.36 -10.72 14.22
N MET A 145 -7.22 -9.52 13.65
CA MET A 145 -8.29 -8.53 13.69
C MET A 145 -9.57 -9.06 12.98
N PRO A 146 -10.69 -9.22 13.68
CA PRO A 146 -11.90 -9.86 13.13
C PRO A 146 -12.68 -8.94 12.20
N VAL A 147 -12.26 -7.69 12.01
CA VAL A 147 -12.81 -6.70 11.08
C VAL A 147 -11.62 -5.99 10.42
N PRO A 148 -11.55 -5.88 9.07
CA PRO A 148 -10.45 -5.16 8.43
C PRO A 148 -10.50 -3.68 8.79
N ARG A 149 -9.36 -3.00 8.69
CA ARG A 149 -9.30 -1.55 8.87
C ARG A 149 -9.86 -0.87 7.62
N TYR A 150 -10.99 -0.17 7.77
CA TYR A 150 -11.50 0.74 6.75
C TYR A 150 -10.74 2.07 6.81
N ILE A 151 -10.26 2.55 5.67
CA ILE A 151 -9.59 3.84 5.57
C ILE A 151 -10.21 4.59 4.39
N ARG A 152 -10.67 5.81 4.67
CA ARG A 152 -11.21 6.76 3.68
C ARG A 152 -10.30 7.98 3.62
N TYR A 153 -9.88 8.33 2.41
CA TYR A 153 -9.16 9.56 2.10
C TYR A 153 -10.07 10.44 1.24
N ASP A 154 -10.43 11.61 1.76
CA ASP A 154 -11.18 12.60 1.01
C ASP A 154 -10.24 13.46 0.18
N ALA A 155 -10.68 13.86 -1.02
CA ALA A 155 -9.94 14.78 -1.85
C ALA A 155 -9.65 16.12 -1.14
N LYS A 156 -8.41 16.60 -1.25
CA LYS A 156 -7.99 17.92 -0.81
C LYS A 156 -7.64 18.80 -2.00
N LEU A 157 -8.32 19.95 -2.10
CA LEU A 157 -7.96 20.97 -3.08
C LEU A 157 -6.59 21.56 -2.71
N THR A 158 -5.67 21.57 -3.68
CA THR A 158 -4.34 22.16 -3.51
C THR A 158 -3.97 23.02 -4.70
N SER A 159 -3.28 24.14 -4.45
CA SER A 159 -2.73 24.99 -5.51
C SER A 159 -1.69 24.24 -6.33
N ARG A 160 -1.63 24.49 -7.65
CA ARG A 160 -0.59 23.94 -8.52
C ARG A 160 0.83 24.29 -8.08
N ASP A 161 1.03 25.45 -7.44
CA ASP A 161 2.34 25.88 -6.94
C ASP A 161 2.92 24.91 -5.89
N ILE A 162 2.07 24.11 -5.23
CA ILE A 162 2.54 23.11 -4.26
C ILE A 162 3.45 22.08 -4.91
N LEU A 163 3.28 21.76 -6.19
CA LEU A 163 4.05 20.72 -6.88
C LEU A 163 5.54 21.05 -6.95
N GLN A 164 5.88 22.34 -6.85
CA GLN A 164 7.26 22.84 -6.82
C GLN A 164 7.74 23.11 -5.38
N SER A 165 6.85 23.00 -4.39
CA SER A 165 7.18 23.26 -3.00
C SER A 165 7.86 22.04 -2.36
N PRO A 166 8.91 22.23 -1.54
CA PRO A 166 9.44 21.16 -0.70
C PRO A 166 8.40 20.59 0.27
N ASP A 167 7.34 21.34 0.59
CA ASP A 167 6.23 20.88 1.44
C ASP A 167 5.30 19.89 0.74
N PHE A 168 5.45 19.68 -0.58
CA PHE A 168 4.61 18.75 -1.33
C PHE A 168 4.61 17.34 -0.71
N VAL A 169 5.74 16.92 -0.14
CA VAL A 169 5.84 15.63 0.55
C VAL A 169 4.86 15.50 1.71
N ASN A 170 4.59 16.58 2.44
CA ASN A 170 3.63 16.58 3.56
C ASN A 170 2.18 16.61 3.06
N VAL A 171 1.95 17.12 1.85
CA VAL A 171 0.64 17.10 1.21
C VAL A 171 0.35 15.72 0.63
N LEU A 172 1.31 15.11 -0.08
CA LEU A 172 1.14 13.79 -0.68
C LEU A 172 1.17 12.67 0.36
N LEU A 173 2.04 12.76 1.36
CA LEU A 173 2.23 11.74 2.41
C LEU A 173 2.07 12.37 3.80
N PRO A 174 0.85 12.80 4.18
CA PRO A 174 0.61 13.43 5.47
C PRO A 174 0.95 12.49 6.63
N ASP A 175 0.62 11.20 6.48
CA ASP A 175 0.98 10.14 7.43
C ASP A 175 2.39 9.61 7.22
N GLY A 176 3.13 10.05 6.18
CA GLY A 176 4.46 9.55 5.88
C GLY A 176 4.47 8.09 5.41
N LEU A 177 5.58 7.40 5.64
CA LEU A 177 5.79 6.01 5.25
C LEU A 177 5.95 5.14 6.48
N HIS A 178 5.53 3.89 6.40
CA HIS A 178 5.65 2.93 7.49
C HIS A 178 5.85 1.49 7.02
N VAL A 179 6.23 0.64 7.96
CA VAL A 179 6.29 -0.82 7.83
C VAL A 179 5.27 -1.44 8.80
N ASP A 180 4.38 -2.28 8.30
CA ASP A 180 3.27 -2.87 9.07
C ASP A 180 3.71 -4.05 9.96
N THR A 181 4.61 -3.78 10.90
CA THR A 181 5.11 -4.75 11.89
C THR A 181 4.54 -4.53 13.29
N ASN A 182 3.44 -3.76 13.39
CA ASN A 182 2.80 -3.33 14.64
C ASN A 182 3.81 -2.74 15.65
N ASN A 183 4.57 -1.72 15.21
CA ASN A 183 5.61 -1.06 16.02
C ASN A 183 6.67 -2.04 16.54
N GLY A 184 7.17 -2.92 15.67
CA GLY A 184 8.24 -3.86 16.01
C GLY A 184 7.80 -5.10 16.80
N LYS A 185 6.49 -5.35 16.94
CA LYS A 185 5.99 -6.58 17.55
C LYS A 185 5.98 -7.79 16.60
N LEU A 186 6.38 -7.59 15.33
CA LEU A 186 6.71 -8.57 14.28
C LEU A 186 5.65 -9.61 13.90
N PHE A 187 4.57 -9.80 14.66
CA PHE A 187 3.55 -10.80 14.36
C PHE A 187 2.79 -10.55 13.05
N ARG A 188 2.66 -9.27 12.64
CA ARG A 188 2.13 -8.90 11.32
C ARG A 188 3.21 -9.10 10.26
N HIS A 189 3.03 -10.13 9.44
CA HIS A 189 4.02 -10.50 8.42
C HIS A 189 3.53 -10.25 6.99
N ILE A 190 2.21 -10.16 6.76
CA ILE A 190 1.63 -9.80 5.47
C ILE A 190 0.56 -8.71 5.66
N THR A 191 0.59 -7.70 4.80
CA THR A 191 -0.50 -6.73 4.63
C THR A 191 -1.19 -6.98 3.29
N ALA A 192 -2.52 -7.02 3.30
CA ALA A 192 -3.33 -7.07 2.09
C ALA A 192 -4.27 -5.85 2.04
N ILE A 193 -4.29 -5.15 0.91
CA ILE A 193 -5.07 -3.94 0.69
C ILE A 193 -6.05 -4.20 -0.45
N LEU A 194 -7.35 -4.14 -0.15
CA LEU A 194 -8.43 -4.19 -1.11
C LEU A 194 -8.89 -2.76 -1.40
N TYR A 195 -8.78 -2.34 -2.65
CA TYR A 195 -9.30 -1.04 -3.09
C TYR A 195 -10.80 -1.14 -3.32
N LEU A 196 -11.59 -0.27 -2.68
CA LEU A 196 -13.05 -0.21 -2.86
C LEU A 196 -13.46 0.84 -3.89
N THR A 197 -12.60 1.79 -4.19
CA THR A 197 -12.84 2.82 -5.20
C THR A 197 -11.76 2.76 -6.28
N ASP A 198 -12.07 3.29 -7.45
CA ASP A 198 -11.04 3.56 -8.44
C ASP A 198 -10.28 4.83 -8.12
N ASN A 199 -9.10 4.94 -8.69
CA ASN A 199 -8.48 6.23 -8.87
C ASN A 199 -9.22 7.00 -9.97
N GLY A 200 -10.04 7.96 -9.57
CA GLY A 200 -10.75 8.85 -10.49
C GLY A 200 -9.80 9.85 -11.14
N PHE A 201 -8.97 9.44 -12.10
CA PHE A 201 -8.33 10.41 -12.98
C PHE A 201 -9.42 11.05 -13.85
N ALA A 202 -10.01 12.13 -13.35
CA ALA A 202 -10.79 13.07 -14.14
C ALA A 202 -9.82 14.17 -14.59
N ASP A 203 -9.35 14.05 -15.83
CA ASP A 203 -8.70 15.16 -16.52
C ASP A 203 -9.75 15.80 -17.43
N ASP A 204 -10.38 16.87 -16.93
CA ASP A 204 -11.28 17.70 -17.72
C ASP A 204 -10.53 18.85 -18.42
N GLY A 205 -9.19 18.79 -18.44
CA GLY A 205 -8.29 19.83 -18.95
C GLY A 205 -8.14 21.03 -18.02
N LYS A 206 -8.86 21.09 -16.89
CA LYS A 206 -8.81 22.18 -15.90
C LYS A 206 -8.34 21.70 -14.54
N THR A 207 -8.67 20.46 -14.19
CA THR A 207 -8.42 19.86 -12.90
C THR A 207 -7.60 18.60 -13.09
N ILE A 208 -6.53 18.45 -12.30
CA ILE A 208 -5.75 17.22 -12.25
C ILE A 208 -6.00 16.60 -10.89
N VAL A 209 -6.70 15.47 -10.84
CA VAL A 209 -6.73 14.64 -9.65
C VAL A 209 -5.45 13.80 -9.65
N ALA A 210 -4.61 14.01 -8.64
CA ALA A 210 -3.35 13.30 -8.50
C ALA A 210 -3.23 12.70 -7.10
N GLY A 211 -2.31 11.73 -6.96
CA GLY A 211 -2.09 11.01 -5.72
C GLY A 211 -3.03 9.80 -5.61
N GLY A 212 -3.44 9.47 -4.39
CA GLY A 212 -4.30 8.32 -4.11
C GLY A 212 -3.62 6.95 -4.29
N GLY A 213 -2.37 6.87 -4.76
CA GLY A 213 -1.62 5.61 -4.85
C GLY A 213 -1.33 5.00 -3.47
N THR A 214 -0.88 3.74 -3.48
CA THR A 214 -0.06 3.18 -2.40
C THR A 214 1.38 3.13 -2.89
N SER A 215 2.27 3.84 -2.23
CA SER A 215 3.63 4.08 -2.70
C SER A 215 4.63 3.25 -1.93
N PHE A 216 5.51 2.57 -2.67
CA PHE A 216 6.60 1.73 -2.17
C PHE A 216 7.93 2.25 -2.73
N PRO A 217 8.55 3.29 -2.13
CA PRO A 217 9.69 3.99 -2.72
C PRO A 217 10.93 3.13 -2.99
N LEU A 218 11.11 2.06 -2.20
CA LEU A 218 12.26 1.18 -2.31
C LEU A 218 11.98 -0.10 -3.11
N ALA A 219 10.73 -0.33 -3.51
CA ALA A 219 10.38 -1.46 -4.35
C ALA A 219 11.03 -1.31 -5.72
N VAL A 220 11.60 -2.41 -6.21
CA VAL A 220 12.20 -2.50 -7.54
C VAL A 220 11.17 -3.16 -8.45
N PRO A 221 10.74 -2.53 -9.56
CA PRO A 221 9.80 -3.15 -10.49
C PRO A 221 10.26 -4.54 -10.92
N PHE A 222 9.30 -5.47 -11.06
CA PHE A 222 9.59 -6.84 -11.47
C PHE A 222 10.28 -6.87 -12.84
N GLY A 223 11.36 -7.63 -12.96
CA GLY A 223 12.20 -7.69 -14.16
C GLY A 223 13.28 -6.60 -14.30
N SER A 224 13.32 -5.59 -13.41
CA SER A 224 14.34 -4.52 -13.42
C SER A 224 15.61 -4.88 -12.62
N HIS A 225 16.73 -4.20 -12.90
CA HIS A 225 17.98 -4.42 -12.17
C HIS A 225 17.93 -3.90 -10.72
N ARG A 226 18.54 -4.65 -9.79
CA ARG A 226 18.59 -4.29 -8.36
C ARG A 226 19.83 -3.44 -8.03
N ASP A 227 19.63 -2.41 -7.21
CA ASP A 227 20.64 -1.46 -6.72
C ASP A 227 20.40 -1.22 -5.22
N ASN A 228 21.15 -1.87 -4.35
CA ASN A 228 20.88 -1.79 -2.90
C ASN A 228 21.32 -0.48 -2.24
N THR A 229 21.94 0.46 -2.98
CA THR A 229 22.51 1.68 -2.40
C THR A 229 21.48 2.57 -1.71
N ARG A 230 20.22 2.52 -2.15
CA ARG A 230 19.13 3.37 -1.62
C ARG A 230 18.45 2.84 -0.36
N ASN A 231 18.79 1.64 0.08
CA ASN A 231 18.18 1.06 1.29
C ASN A 231 18.81 1.57 2.59
N ALA A 232 19.91 2.33 2.51
CA ALA A 232 20.65 2.81 3.69
C ALA A 232 19.75 3.58 4.67
N ALA A 233 18.94 4.53 4.19
CA ALA A 233 18.03 5.32 5.04
C ALA A 233 16.99 4.43 5.75
N ALA A 234 16.35 3.50 5.03
CA ALA A 234 15.38 2.57 5.63
C ALA A 234 16.03 1.65 6.66
N ASN A 235 17.22 1.12 6.38
CA ASN A 235 17.97 0.30 7.32
C ASN A 235 18.36 1.09 8.58
N ASN A 236 18.79 2.34 8.42
CA ASN A 236 19.10 3.23 9.55
C ASN A 236 17.86 3.50 10.42
N LEU A 237 16.68 3.70 9.82
CA LEU A 237 15.43 3.86 10.56
C LEU A 237 15.08 2.60 11.36
N LEU A 238 15.10 1.43 10.70
CA LEU A 238 14.74 0.15 11.33
C LEU A 238 15.73 -0.24 12.44
N SER A 239 17.03 0.00 12.26
CA SER A 239 18.03 -0.25 13.32
C SER A 239 17.84 0.64 14.55
N ARG A 240 17.19 1.80 14.40
CA ARG A 240 16.76 2.69 15.51
C ARG A 240 15.38 2.32 16.07
N GLY A 241 14.73 1.27 15.57
CA GLY A 241 13.36 0.89 15.93
C GLY A 241 12.30 1.87 15.39
N ILE A 242 12.60 2.62 14.34
CA ILE A 242 11.68 3.57 13.71
C ILE A 242 11.01 2.89 12.52
N HIS A 243 9.74 2.51 12.70
CA HIS A 243 8.93 1.84 11.68
C HIS A 243 7.99 2.78 10.93
N HIS A 244 8.05 4.08 11.23
CA HIS A 244 7.18 5.10 10.68
C HIS A 244 7.98 6.41 10.54
N THR A 245 8.05 7.00 9.36
CA THR A 245 8.95 8.15 9.09
C THR A 245 8.58 9.39 9.90
N LYS A 246 7.30 9.57 10.24
CA LYS A 246 6.87 10.64 11.16
C LYS A 246 7.31 10.44 12.62
N ALA A 247 7.80 9.25 12.97
CA ALA A 247 8.42 9.00 14.27
C ALA A 247 9.93 9.26 14.27
N ASP A 248 10.53 9.62 13.13
CA ASP A 248 11.91 10.11 13.11
C ASP A 248 11.94 11.48 13.81
N GLY A 249 12.65 11.55 14.94
CA GLY A 249 12.72 12.80 15.73
C GLY A 249 13.39 13.93 14.95
N ASP A 250 14.21 13.59 13.96
CA ASP A 250 14.74 14.52 12.98
C ASP A 250 13.82 14.58 11.76
N GLN A 251 13.20 15.75 11.55
CA GLN A 251 12.33 16.03 10.41
C GLN A 251 12.98 16.99 9.40
N CYS A 252 14.31 17.20 9.50
CA CYS A 252 15.06 18.00 8.53
C CYS A 252 15.10 17.32 7.16
N VAL A 253 15.44 18.09 6.14
CA VAL A 253 15.46 17.68 4.73
C VAL A 253 16.45 16.53 4.49
N GLU A 254 17.49 16.42 5.32
CA GLU A 254 18.56 15.43 5.24
C GLU A 254 18.30 14.17 6.07
N SER A 255 17.25 14.15 6.91
CA SER A 255 16.91 12.99 7.75
C SER A 255 16.62 11.74 6.92
N ASP A 256 16.88 10.56 7.50
CA ASP A 256 16.57 9.28 6.84
C ASP A 256 15.08 9.20 6.46
N GLY A 257 14.19 9.64 7.36
CA GLY A 257 12.75 9.69 7.12
C GLY A 257 12.38 10.54 5.90
N ARG A 258 12.90 11.78 5.82
CA ARG A 258 12.60 12.67 4.68
C ARG A 258 13.25 12.19 3.39
N ASN A 259 14.44 11.62 3.44
CA ASN A 259 15.08 11.04 2.26
C ASN A 259 14.24 9.90 1.67
N LEU A 260 13.64 9.07 2.52
CA LEU A 260 12.77 7.98 2.09
C LEU A 260 11.44 8.48 1.51
N GLU A 261 10.83 9.51 2.13
CA GLU A 261 9.60 10.13 1.61
C GLU A 261 9.83 10.80 0.25
N LYS A 262 10.97 11.47 0.03
CA LYS A 262 11.34 12.06 -1.27
C LYS A 262 11.41 11.03 -2.39
N LEU A 263 11.88 9.82 -2.12
CA LEU A 263 11.88 8.75 -3.13
C LEU A 263 10.45 8.38 -3.59
N SER A 264 9.44 8.59 -2.74
CA SER A 264 8.04 8.40 -3.14
C SER A 264 7.56 9.54 -4.04
N ILE A 265 8.03 10.76 -3.78
CA ILE A 265 7.79 11.93 -4.64
C ILE A 265 8.41 11.70 -6.02
N ASP A 266 9.63 11.17 -6.10
CA ASP A 266 10.27 10.84 -7.37
C ASP A 266 9.44 9.84 -8.19
N ALA A 267 8.92 8.80 -7.53
CA ALA A 267 8.03 7.82 -8.17
C ALA A 267 6.70 8.44 -8.62
N TYR A 268 6.14 9.33 -7.81
CA TYR A 268 4.92 10.08 -8.14
C TYR A 268 5.12 10.98 -9.34
N CYS A 269 6.20 11.77 -9.36
CA CYS A 269 6.52 12.70 -10.44
C CYS A 269 6.70 11.94 -11.75
N ARG A 270 7.46 10.85 -11.75
CA ARG A 270 7.63 9.98 -12.93
C ARG A 270 6.29 9.54 -13.53
N ASP A 271 5.38 9.07 -12.69
CA ASP A 271 4.08 8.59 -13.17
C ASP A 271 3.19 9.75 -13.65
N LEU A 272 3.28 10.91 -12.99
CA LEU A 272 2.55 12.13 -13.40
C LEU A 272 3.03 12.65 -14.75
N GLU A 273 4.35 12.69 -14.98
CA GLU A 273 4.95 13.09 -16.26
C GLU A 273 4.48 12.16 -17.39
N HIS A 274 4.43 10.85 -17.15
CA HIS A 274 3.91 9.90 -18.12
C HIS A 274 2.42 10.12 -18.42
N CYS A 275 1.61 10.47 -17.42
CA CYS A 275 0.18 10.70 -17.59
C CYS A 275 -0.12 12.02 -18.33
N LEU A 276 0.58 13.09 -18.00
CA LEU A 276 0.31 14.44 -18.51
C LEU A 276 1.15 14.81 -19.73
N GLY A 277 2.19 14.03 -20.06
CA GLY A 277 3.16 14.38 -21.10
C GLY A 277 3.94 15.67 -20.77
N LEU A 278 3.93 16.10 -19.51
CA LEU A 278 4.66 17.27 -19.04
C LEU A 278 6.06 16.81 -18.60
N SER A 279 7.09 17.45 -19.12
CA SER A 279 8.44 17.34 -18.55
C SER A 279 8.49 18.29 -17.37
N MET A 280 8.26 17.77 -16.15
CA MET A 280 8.29 18.56 -14.92
C MET A 280 9.71 18.64 -14.36
N VAL A 281 10.57 17.67 -14.67
CA VAL A 281 11.99 17.67 -14.28
C VAL A 281 12.83 18.36 -15.37
N SER A 282 13.18 19.62 -15.11
CA SER A 282 14.14 20.35 -15.94
C SER A 282 15.58 19.89 -15.63
N GLY A 283 16.13 18.98 -16.45
CA GLY A 283 17.56 18.63 -16.43
C GLY A 283 17.84 17.15 -16.71
N ASP A 284 19.12 16.80 -16.91
CA ASP A 284 19.64 15.42 -17.10
C ASP A 284 19.47 14.53 -15.84
N GLN A 285 18.49 14.81 -14.98
CA GLN A 285 18.18 13.93 -13.85
C GLN A 285 17.59 12.64 -14.40
N ILE A 286 18.40 11.59 -14.36
CA ILE A 286 17.97 10.20 -14.61
C ILE A 286 16.82 9.92 -13.65
N MET A 287 15.59 9.87 -14.19
CA MET A 287 14.42 9.51 -13.42
C MET A 287 14.68 8.19 -12.69
N SER A 288 14.30 8.14 -11.42
CA SER A 288 14.41 6.93 -10.62
C SER A 288 13.64 5.79 -11.28
N GLU A 289 14.35 4.77 -11.76
CA GLU A 289 13.77 3.49 -12.21
C GLU A 289 13.15 2.68 -11.04
N ARG A 290 13.23 3.22 -9.81
CA ARG A 290 12.77 2.60 -8.57
C ARG A 290 11.53 3.26 -8.03
N GLY A 291 10.87 2.54 -7.14
CA GLY A 291 9.64 2.97 -6.51
C GLY A 291 8.45 2.48 -7.31
N ILE A 292 7.59 1.73 -6.65
CA ILE A 292 6.33 1.24 -7.24
C ILE A 292 5.20 2.06 -6.64
N ARG A 293 4.27 2.51 -7.49
CA ARG A 293 3.01 3.10 -7.06
C ARG A 293 1.89 2.20 -7.55
N VAL A 294 1.05 1.74 -6.62
CA VAL A 294 -0.14 0.96 -6.95
C VAL A 294 -1.33 1.91 -6.93
N MET A 295 -1.91 2.14 -8.11
CA MET A 295 -3.09 2.98 -8.22
C MET A 295 -4.36 2.21 -7.84
N PRO A 296 -5.28 2.81 -7.05
CA PRO A 296 -6.54 2.19 -6.70
C PRO A 296 -7.37 1.78 -7.92
N SER A 297 -7.93 0.57 -7.86
CA SER A 297 -8.90 0.07 -8.83
C SER A 297 -9.90 -0.77 -8.08
N ALA A 298 -11.19 -0.42 -8.19
CA ALA A 298 -12.24 -1.00 -7.38
C ALA A 298 -12.26 -2.54 -7.52
N GLY A 299 -12.24 -3.21 -6.38
CA GLY A 299 -12.23 -4.66 -6.24
C GLY A 299 -10.87 -5.30 -6.46
N LYS A 300 -9.81 -4.57 -6.85
CA LYS A 300 -8.46 -5.13 -6.94
C LYS A 300 -7.81 -5.25 -5.56
N LEU A 301 -7.04 -6.32 -5.41
CA LEU A 301 -6.27 -6.63 -4.21
C LEU A 301 -4.78 -6.46 -4.51
N ILE A 302 -4.04 -5.85 -3.59
CA ILE A 302 -2.61 -6.10 -3.46
C ILE A 302 -2.33 -6.78 -2.14
N TYR A 303 -1.25 -7.55 -2.08
CA TYR A 303 -0.66 -7.92 -0.80
C TYR A 303 0.86 -7.93 -0.90
N PHE A 304 1.50 -7.74 0.25
CA PHE A 304 2.94 -7.78 0.37
C PHE A 304 3.39 -8.26 1.74
N HIS A 305 4.62 -8.80 1.76
CA HIS A 305 5.26 -9.25 2.99
C HIS A 305 6.01 -8.10 3.66
N ASN A 306 5.74 -7.90 4.96
CA ASN A 306 6.34 -6.85 5.79
C ASN A 306 7.67 -7.28 6.43
N VAL A 307 7.90 -8.59 6.46
CA VAL A 307 9.01 -9.24 7.17
C VAL A 307 9.83 -10.05 6.16
N GLY A 308 11.15 -9.97 6.27
CA GLY A 308 12.10 -10.70 5.43
C GLY A 308 12.30 -12.15 5.84
N ASP A 309 13.16 -12.86 5.12
CA ASP A 309 13.46 -14.29 5.36
C ASP A 309 14.17 -14.55 6.71
N ASP A 310 14.70 -13.49 7.32
CA ASP A 310 15.39 -13.50 8.61
C ASP A 310 14.46 -13.13 9.79
N GLY A 311 13.16 -12.94 9.53
CA GLY A 311 12.19 -12.52 10.54
C GLY A 311 12.30 -11.06 10.95
N THR A 312 13.14 -10.25 10.30
CA THR A 312 13.24 -8.82 10.58
C THR A 312 12.35 -8.01 9.62
N PRO A 313 11.95 -6.78 9.98
CA PRO A 313 11.19 -5.92 9.07
C PRO A 313 11.92 -5.72 7.74
N ASP A 314 11.23 -5.93 6.62
CA ASP A 314 11.82 -5.74 5.30
C ASP A 314 11.95 -4.23 5.00
N PRO A 315 13.15 -3.66 4.84
CA PRO A 315 13.32 -2.23 4.53
C PRO A 315 12.66 -1.83 3.22
N THR A 316 12.45 -2.77 2.28
CA THR A 316 11.79 -2.48 1.00
C THR A 316 10.26 -2.46 1.11
N SER A 317 9.69 -2.86 2.24
CA SER A 317 8.25 -2.83 2.52
C SER A 317 7.73 -1.50 3.10
N PHE A 318 8.62 -0.50 3.29
CA PHE A 318 8.17 0.85 3.62
C PHE A 318 7.19 1.34 2.56
N HIS A 319 6.00 1.71 3.01
CA HIS A 319 4.94 2.17 2.14
C HIS A 319 4.07 3.24 2.79
N GLY A 320 3.28 3.94 1.97
CA GLY A 320 2.34 4.95 2.45
C GLY A 320 1.15 5.07 1.51
N GLY A 321 -0.01 5.37 2.09
CA GLY A 321 -1.18 5.81 1.34
C GLY A 321 -1.00 7.27 0.95
N GLU A 322 -0.97 7.55 -0.35
CA GLU A 322 -0.95 8.92 -0.83
C GLU A 322 -2.31 9.58 -0.59
N GLU A 323 -2.26 10.86 -0.21
CA GLU A 323 -3.42 11.73 -0.17
C GLU A 323 -3.99 11.90 -1.59
N LEU A 324 -5.30 12.12 -1.68
CA LEU A 324 -5.95 12.48 -2.93
C LEU A 324 -5.90 14.00 -3.09
N ALA A 325 -5.02 14.49 -3.97
CA ALA A 325 -4.83 15.92 -4.21
C ALA A 325 -5.53 16.35 -5.50
N VAL A 326 -6.47 17.28 -5.38
CA VAL A 326 -7.12 17.92 -6.54
C VAL A 326 -6.36 19.19 -6.83
N ILE A 327 -5.63 19.20 -7.94
CA ILE A 327 -4.74 20.31 -8.31
C ILE A 327 -5.46 21.20 -9.31
N SER A 328 -5.61 22.48 -8.97
CA SER A 328 -6.25 23.48 -9.82
C SER A 328 -5.58 24.85 -9.72
N ASP A 329 -5.65 25.61 -10.83
CA ASP A 329 -5.27 27.02 -10.89
C ASP A 329 -6.40 27.94 -10.42
N GLN A 330 -7.62 27.42 -10.27
CA GLN A 330 -8.79 28.20 -9.87
C GLN A 330 -9.02 28.07 -8.37
N SER A 331 -9.05 29.21 -7.66
CA SER A 331 -9.28 29.29 -6.22
C SER A 331 -10.71 28.90 -5.78
N GLU A 332 -11.64 28.73 -6.73
CA GLU A 332 -13.07 28.51 -6.47
C GLU A 332 -13.63 27.29 -7.22
N LEU A 333 -12.88 26.18 -7.26
CA LEU A 333 -13.49 24.93 -7.73
C LEU A 333 -14.50 24.45 -6.68
N ASP A 334 -15.72 24.20 -7.12
CA ASP A 334 -16.74 23.59 -6.29
C ASP A 334 -16.27 22.17 -5.93
N LEU A 335 -15.82 22.00 -4.67
CA LEU A 335 -15.42 20.72 -4.09
C LEU A 335 -16.52 19.65 -4.20
N ASN A 336 -17.79 20.07 -4.34
CA ASN A 336 -18.89 19.14 -4.59
C ASN A 336 -18.81 18.47 -5.98
N THR A 337 -18.10 19.07 -6.94
CA THR A 337 -17.74 18.41 -8.21
C THR A 337 -16.57 17.43 -8.03
N ALA A 338 -15.74 17.65 -7.02
CA ALA A 338 -14.56 16.85 -6.68
C ALA A 338 -14.85 15.82 -5.57
N LEU A 339 -16.07 15.28 -5.48
CA LEU A 339 -16.54 14.25 -4.52
C LEU A 339 -15.79 12.90 -4.59
N GLN A 340 -14.62 12.90 -5.21
CA GLN A 340 -13.76 11.75 -5.24
C GLN A 340 -13.17 11.51 -3.86
N HIS A 341 -13.25 10.25 -3.46
CA HIS A 341 -12.60 9.75 -2.27
C HIS A 341 -11.94 8.42 -2.62
N LYS A 342 -10.92 8.08 -1.87
CA LYS A 342 -10.31 6.77 -1.91
C LYS A 342 -10.75 5.99 -0.68
N SER A 343 -11.35 4.83 -0.88
CA SER A 343 -11.68 3.91 0.21
C SER A 343 -10.96 2.59 0.02
N ILE A 344 -10.38 2.09 1.10
CA ILE A 344 -9.66 0.81 1.13
C ILE A 344 -10.03 0.00 2.36
N LEU A 345 -9.90 -1.32 2.25
CA LEU A 345 -9.86 -2.23 3.39
C LEU A 345 -8.46 -2.80 3.53
N VAL A 346 -7.91 -2.72 4.74
CA VAL A 346 -6.60 -3.29 5.07
C VAL A 346 -6.80 -4.51 5.96
N PHE A 347 -6.27 -5.63 5.51
CA PHE A 347 -6.22 -6.90 6.22
C PHE A 347 -4.78 -7.18 6.63
N PHE A 348 -4.60 -7.66 7.86
CA PHE A 348 -3.31 -8.08 8.38
C PHE A 348 -3.34 -9.58 8.61
N LYS A 349 -2.34 -10.29 8.09
CA LYS A 349 -2.10 -11.68 8.46
C LYS A 349 -1.07 -11.73 9.56
N GLU A 350 -1.45 -12.43 10.62
CA GLU A 350 -0.62 -12.57 11.81
C GLU A 350 -0.16 -14.03 11.95
N ILE A 351 0.95 -14.25 12.66
CA ILE A 351 1.34 -15.61 13.04
C ILE A 351 0.62 -15.94 14.36
N PRO A 352 -0.11 -17.06 14.46
CA PRO A 352 -0.76 -17.48 15.69
C PRO A 352 0.23 -17.52 16.85
N VAL A 353 -0.15 -16.94 17.99
CA VAL A 353 0.76 -16.78 19.14
C VAL A 353 1.23 -18.13 19.65
N GLU A 354 0.38 -19.15 19.61
CA GLU A 354 0.70 -20.53 20.00
C GLU A 354 1.76 -21.21 19.12
N LYS A 355 2.08 -20.64 17.95
CA LYS A 355 3.17 -21.10 17.08
C LYS A 355 4.49 -20.37 17.31
N ILE A 356 4.51 -19.36 18.17
CA ILE A 356 5.70 -18.54 18.46
C ILE A 356 6.24 -18.94 19.84
N GLU A 357 7.12 -19.95 19.85
CA GLU A 357 7.84 -20.38 21.06
C GLU A 357 9.07 -19.50 21.32
N ASP A 358 9.74 -19.10 20.24
CA ASP A 358 10.92 -18.24 20.21
C ASP A 358 11.04 -17.49 18.85
N PHE A 359 12.08 -16.68 18.69
CA PHE A 359 12.32 -15.96 17.43
C PHE A 359 12.51 -16.88 16.23
N GLN A 360 13.10 -18.06 16.41
CA GLN A 360 13.37 -18.99 15.31
C GLN A 360 12.11 -19.70 14.82
N SER A 361 11.18 -20.02 15.72
CA SER A 361 9.85 -20.53 15.38
C SER A 361 9.04 -19.50 14.59
N PHE A 362 9.12 -18.21 14.98
CA PHE A 362 8.54 -17.11 14.22
C PHE A 362 9.13 -17.02 12.79
N VAL A 363 10.46 -16.99 12.67
CA VAL A 363 11.16 -16.98 11.36
C VAL A 363 10.70 -18.16 10.48
N THR A 364 10.50 -19.33 11.10
CA THR A 364 10.06 -20.53 10.39
C THR A 364 8.65 -20.38 9.82
N GLU A 365 7.69 -19.82 10.57
CA GLU A 365 6.35 -19.56 10.06
C GLU A 365 6.34 -18.47 8.97
N VAL A 366 7.13 -17.40 9.13
CA VAL A 366 7.31 -16.37 8.09
C VAL A 366 7.84 -17.00 6.79
N ASN A 367 8.88 -17.83 6.89
CA ASN A 367 9.51 -18.45 5.73
C ASN A 367 8.56 -19.40 5.00
N LYS A 368 7.70 -20.15 5.71
CA LYS A 368 6.68 -20.99 5.07
C LYS A 368 5.77 -20.18 4.14
N ALA A 369 5.28 -19.02 4.60
CA ALA A 369 4.41 -18.16 3.80
C ALA A 369 5.18 -17.54 2.61
N ARG A 370 6.40 -17.04 2.86
CA ARG A 370 7.25 -16.42 1.82
C ARG A 370 7.68 -17.40 0.74
N GLU A 371 8.19 -18.57 1.11
CA GLU A 371 8.59 -19.63 0.18
C GLU A 371 7.43 -20.08 -0.68
N TRP A 372 6.23 -20.19 -0.09
CA TRP A 372 5.03 -20.49 -0.84
C TRP A 372 4.72 -19.40 -1.87
N THR A 373 4.76 -18.11 -1.49
CA THR A 373 4.53 -16.98 -2.42
C THR A 373 5.55 -16.98 -3.57
N VAL A 374 6.84 -17.21 -3.27
CA VAL A 374 7.91 -17.27 -4.28
C VAL A 374 7.68 -18.45 -5.23
N LYS A 375 7.37 -19.62 -4.70
CA LYS A 375 7.12 -20.82 -5.50
C LYS A 375 5.92 -20.65 -6.42
N GLU A 376 4.83 -20.08 -5.92
CA GLU A 376 3.58 -19.97 -6.66
C GLU A 376 3.61 -18.87 -7.73
N TYR A 377 4.23 -17.73 -7.44
CA TYR A 377 4.08 -16.53 -8.29
C TYR A 377 5.37 -16.01 -8.90
N TYR A 378 6.54 -16.42 -8.41
CA TYR A 378 7.84 -15.91 -8.87
C TYR A 378 8.68 -16.95 -9.64
N SER A 379 8.22 -18.20 -9.73
CA SER A 379 8.92 -19.29 -10.42
C SER A 379 8.52 -19.34 -11.90
N TYR A 380 9.14 -18.49 -12.73
CA TYR A 380 8.98 -18.48 -14.19
C TYR A 380 10.29 -18.76 -14.93
#